data_AF-A0AAN5TC70-F1
#
_entry.id   AF-A0AAN5TC70-F1
#
_cell.length_a   1.000
_cell.length_b   1.000
_cell.length_c   1.000
_cell.angle_alpha   90.00
_cell.angle_beta   90.00
_cell.angle_gamma   90.00
#
_symmetry.space_group_name_H-M   'P 1'
#
loop_
_entity.id
_entity.type
_entity.pdbx_description
1 polymer ?
#
loop_
_entity_poly.entity_id
_entity_poly.type
_entity_poly.pdbx_seq_one_letter_code
_entity_poly.pdbx_strand_id
1 'polypeptide(L)'
;MNHYSLQVGSILYASWGYDQTNIDFYEVTKLIGRTTLELRELGQELISDGSGFSGKTKPIPGNFIGQPFRKRIGIHGSVKINEVSRASIWSGEALYYSSYA
;
A
#
# COMPACT_ATOMS: atom_id res chain seq x y z
N MET A 1 6.78 -22.56 2.04
CA MET A 1 5.49 -21.95 1.64
C MET A 1 5.32 -20.68 2.46
N ASN A 2 5.54 -19.51 1.85
CA ASN A 2 5.50 -18.24 2.56
C ASN A 2 4.06 -17.89 2.91
N HIS A 3 3.66 -18.20 4.14
CA HIS A 3 2.47 -17.61 4.76
C HIS A 3 2.76 -16.12 4.92
N TYR A 4 2.21 -15.28 4.04
CA TYR A 4 2.19 -13.83 4.22
C TYR A 4 1.24 -13.49 5.37
N SER A 5 1.70 -13.74 6.60
CA SER A 5 1.01 -13.33 7.82
C SER A 5 1.17 -11.83 7.96
N LEU A 6 0.10 -11.08 7.67
CA LEU A 6 0.05 -9.65 7.96
C LEU A 6 0.24 -9.44 9.45
N GLN A 7 1.25 -8.66 9.81
CA GLN A 7 1.59 -8.33 11.19
C GLN A 7 1.64 -6.82 11.39
N VAL A 8 1.65 -6.36 12.64
CA VAL A 8 1.86 -4.94 12.94
C VAL A 8 3.23 -4.52 12.37
N GLY A 9 3.26 -3.40 11.66
CA GLY A 9 4.42 -2.92 10.89
C GLY A 9 4.51 -3.46 9.46
N SER A 10 3.63 -4.38 9.05
CA SER A 10 3.52 -4.75 7.63
C SER A 10 3.01 -3.55 6.83
N ILE A 11 3.61 -3.32 5.66
CA ILE A 11 3.16 -2.30 4.72
C ILE A 11 2.38 -2.99 3.60
N LEU A 12 1.31 -2.36 3.17
CA LEU A 12 0.56 -2.71 1.97
C LEU A 12 0.58 -1.53 1.02
N TYR A 13 0.36 -1.83 -0.25
CA TYR A 13 0.20 -0.81 -1.28
C TYR A 13 -1.04 -1.12 -2.11
N ALA A 14 -1.78 -0.08 -2.52
CA ALA A 14 -2.86 -0.18 -3.47
C ALA A 14 -2.54 0.69 -4.68
N SER A 15 -2.54 0.10 -5.87
CA SER A 15 -2.49 0.86 -7.11
C SER A 15 -3.90 1.14 -7.62
N TRP A 16 -4.14 2.38 -8.03
CA TRP A 16 -5.38 2.81 -8.66
C TRP A 16 -5.08 3.93 -9.64
N GLY A 17 -5.92 4.09 -10.66
CA GLY A 17 -5.61 4.99 -11.75
C GLY A 17 -6.33 4.58 -13.00
N TYR A 18 -6.90 5.56 -13.70
CA TYR A 18 -7.46 5.35 -15.03
C TYR A 18 -6.42 5.71 -16.10
N ASP A 19 -5.79 6.90 -15.95
CA ASP A 19 -4.74 7.42 -16.84
C ASP A 19 -3.34 7.51 -16.17
N GLN A 20 -3.30 7.73 -14.85
CA GLN A 20 -2.06 7.81 -14.06
C GLN A 20 -2.09 6.77 -12.93
N THR A 21 -0.99 6.05 -12.75
CA THR A 21 -0.89 5.02 -11.70
C THR A 21 -0.59 5.68 -10.36
N ASN A 22 -1.62 6.00 -9.59
CA ASN A 22 -1.48 6.39 -8.19
C ASN A 22 -1.25 5.14 -7.35
N ILE A 23 -0.26 5.19 -6.47
CA ILE A 23 0.03 4.12 -5.52
C ILE A 23 -0.15 4.70 -4.13
N ASP A 24 -1.10 4.19 -3.36
CA ASP A 24 -1.22 4.54 -1.95
C ASP A 24 -0.57 3.46 -1.10
N PHE A 25 0.12 3.88 -0.05
CA PHE A 25 0.74 2.97 0.91
C PHE A 25 0.01 3.00 2.24
N TYR A 26 -0.06 1.85 2.89
CA TYR A 26 -0.77 1.65 4.14
C TYR A 26 0.05 0.80 5.09
N GLU A 27 0.22 1.21 6.34
CA GLU A 27 0.89 0.42 7.36
C GLU A 27 -0.11 -0.19 8.33
N VAL A 28 0.11 -1.45 8.68
CA VAL A 28 -0.66 -2.16 9.71
C VAL A 28 -0.23 -1.66 11.09
N THR A 29 -1.07 -0.83 11.71
CA THR A 29 -0.81 -0.33 13.07
C THR A 29 -1.31 -1.29 14.13
N LYS A 30 -2.32 -2.11 13.81
CA LYS A 30 -2.95 -3.02 14.77
C LYS A 30 -3.56 -4.23 14.10
N LEU A 31 -3.50 -5.39 14.75
CA LEU A 31 -4.28 -6.57 14.39
C LEU A 31 -5.52 -6.66 15.26
N ILE A 32 -6.69 -6.81 14.64
CA ILE A 32 -7.98 -6.89 15.31
C ILE A 32 -8.57 -8.29 15.03
N GLY A 33 -8.24 -9.23 15.91
CA GLY A 33 -8.61 -10.62 15.73
C GLY A 33 -7.84 -11.30 14.59
N ARG A 34 -8.45 -12.31 13.95
CA ARG A 34 -7.77 -13.15 12.95
C ARG A 34 -7.86 -12.64 11.51
N THR A 35 -8.85 -11.82 11.21
CA THR A 35 -9.17 -11.41 9.83
C THR A 35 -9.30 -9.91 9.66
N THR A 36 -9.28 -9.12 10.73
CA THR A 36 -9.37 -7.66 10.64
C THR A 36 -8.05 -7.05 11.09
N LEU A 37 -7.63 -5.99 10.42
CA LEU A 37 -6.48 -5.19 10.79
C LEU A 37 -6.84 -3.71 10.69
N GLU A 38 -6.11 -2.91 11.44
CA GLU A 38 -6.13 -1.46 11.36
C GLU A 38 -4.96 -1.00 10.49
N LEU A 39 -5.30 -0.22 9.49
CA LEU A 39 -4.39 0.39 8.54
C LEU A 39 -4.36 1.89 8.75
N ARG A 40 -3.17 2.47 8.57
CA ARG A 40 -3.01 3.92 8.38
C ARG A 40 -2.32 4.18 7.07
N GLU A 41 -2.83 5.18 6.36
CA GLU A 41 -2.19 5.70 5.17
C GLU A 41 -0.82 6.29 5.52
N LEU A 42 0.18 5.87 4.75
CA LEU A 42 1.54 6.35 4.83
C LEU A 42 1.80 7.39 3.76
N GLY A 43 2.55 8.42 4.14
CA GLY A 43 3.20 9.29 3.18
C GLY A 43 4.19 8.50 2.33
N GLN A 44 4.33 8.93 1.09
CA GLN A 44 5.22 8.32 0.12
C GLN A 44 6.21 9.34 -0.40
N GLU A 45 7.40 8.87 -0.73
CA GLU A 45 8.42 9.65 -1.40
C GLU A 45 8.43 9.30 -2.89
N LEU A 46 8.15 10.31 -3.72
CA LEU A 46 8.25 10.21 -5.17
C LEU A 46 9.71 10.39 -5.57
N ILE A 47 10.34 9.29 -5.95
CA ILE A 47 11.69 9.24 -6.52
C ILE A 47 11.53 9.35 -8.04
N SER A 48 11.38 10.59 -8.52
CA SER A 48 11.32 10.90 -9.96
C SER A 48 12.73 11.21 -10.47
N ASP A 49 13.20 10.46 -11.47
CA ASP A 49 14.57 10.57 -12.02
C ASP A 49 14.69 11.65 -13.11
N GLY A 50 14.06 12.81 -12.91
CA GLY A 50 14.24 13.99 -13.77
C GLY A 50 13.65 13.92 -15.19
N SER A 51 13.11 12.80 -15.65
CA SER A 51 12.31 12.71 -16.89
C SER A 51 10.85 12.39 -16.56
N GLY A 52 9.97 13.36 -16.76
CA GLY A 52 8.61 13.45 -16.21
C GLY A 52 7.55 12.44 -16.69
N PHE A 53 7.89 11.16 -16.90
CA PHE A 53 6.93 10.15 -17.39
C PHE A 53 6.98 8.79 -16.63
N SER A 54 7.94 8.59 -15.75
CA SER A 54 7.99 7.41 -14.90
C SER A 54 8.91 7.62 -13.71
N GLY A 55 8.54 7.02 -12.57
CA GLY A 55 9.31 7.17 -11.35
C GLY A 55 9.18 5.94 -10.46
N LYS A 56 9.90 5.99 -9.34
CA LYS A 56 9.73 5.03 -8.25
C LYS A 56 9.06 5.75 -7.11
N THR A 57 8.18 5.06 -6.40
CA THR A 57 7.63 5.58 -5.16
C THR A 57 7.91 4.62 -4.04
N LYS A 58 8.23 5.16 -2.87
CA LYS A 58 8.49 4.36 -1.67
C LYS A 58 7.63 4.84 -0.51
N PRO A 59 7.07 3.92 0.29
CA PRO A 59 6.44 4.30 1.54
C PRO A 59 7.49 4.88 2.48
N ILE A 60 7.09 5.84 3.32
CA ILE A 60 7.88 6.33 4.44
C ILE A 60 7.26 5.73 5.71
N PRO A 61 7.79 4.61 6.26
CA PRO A 61 7.25 3.96 7.44
C PRO A 61 7.20 4.93 8.62
N GLY A 62 6.08 4.95 9.37
CA GLY A 62 5.86 5.89 10.47
C GLY A 62 5.41 7.31 10.06
N ASN A 63 5.43 7.67 8.78
CA ASN A 63 4.88 8.94 8.31
C ASN A 63 3.37 8.81 8.03
N PHE A 64 2.56 8.81 9.08
CA PHE A 64 1.11 8.66 8.93
C PHE A 64 0.45 9.96 8.49
N ILE A 65 -0.08 9.97 7.26
CA ILE A 65 -0.78 11.14 6.69
C ILE A 65 -2.31 11.04 6.83
N GLY A 66 -2.82 9.84 7.07
CA GLY A 66 -4.26 9.56 7.18
C GLY A 66 -4.72 9.09 8.56
N GLN A 67 -6.04 9.06 8.73
CA GLN A 67 -6.69 8.47 9.90
C GLN A 67 -6.63 6.94 9.86
N PRO A 68 -6.55 6.27 11.02
CA PRO A 68 -6.62 4.82 11.08
C PRO A 68 -8.00 4.32 10.65
N PHE A 69 -8.01 3.33 9.77
CA PHE A 69 -9.22 2.67 9.30
C PHE A 69 -9.05 1.16 9.33
N ARG A 70 -10.16 0.43 9.46
CA ARG A 70 -10.13 -1.02 9.61
C ARG A 70 -10.48 -1.70 8.31
N LYS A 71 -9.70 -2.71 7.93
CA LYS A 71 -9.99 -3.55 6.76
C LYS A 71 -9.88 -5.02 7.11
N ARG A 72 -10.63 -5.81 6.36
CA ARG A 72 -10.64 -7.26 6.47
C ARG A 72 -9.67 -7.87 5.46
N ILE A 73 -8.86 -8.81 5.92
CA ILE A 73 -8.02 -9.67 5.08
C ILE A 73 -8.96 -10.59 4.29
N GLY A 74 -8.86 -10.51 2.98
CA GLY A 74 -9.48 -11.42 2.04
C GLY A 74 -8.70 -12.71 1.90
N ILE A 75 -9.11 -13.51 0.93
CA ILE A 75 -8.44 -14.77 0.63
C ILE A 75 -7.01 -14.46 0.14
N HIS A 76 -6.04 -15.25 0.62
CA HIS A 76 -4.60 -15.15 0.30
C HIS A 76 -3.89 -13.86 0.77
N GLY A 77 -4.40 -13.16 1.79
CA GLY A 77 -3.72 -11.97 2.31
C GLY A 77 -3.97 -10.68 1.53
N SER A 78 -4.88 -10.72 0.55
CA SER A 78 -5.32 -9.52 -0.19
C SER A 78 -6.23 -8.65 0.69
N VAL A 79 -6.04 -7.34 0.70
CA VAL A 79 -6.90 -6.42 1.45
C VAL A 79 -7.72 -5.59 0.47
N LYS A 80 -9.05 -5.75 0.50
CA LYS A 80 -9.93 -4.94 -0.36
C LYS A 80 -10.02 -3.52 0.21
N ILE A 81 -9.42 -2.55 -0.48
CA ILE A 81 -9.54 -1.14 -0.12
C ILE A 81 -10.88 -0.63 -0.62
N ASN A 82 -11.12 -0.70 -1.93
CA ASN A 82 -12.35 -0.25 -2.59
C ASN A 82 -12.86 -1.31 -3.57
N GLU A 83 -13.94 -1.03 -4.29
CA GLU A 83 -14.52 -1.95 -5.28
C GLU A 83 -13.57 -2.20 -6.47
N VAL A 84 -12.80 -1.17 -6.82
CA VAL A 84 -11.85 -1.16 -7.93
C VAL A 84 -10.38 -1.32 -7.50
N SER A 85 -10.08 -1.22 -6.20
CA SER A 85 -8.71 -1.17 -5.68
C SER A 85 -8.48 -2.24 -4.62
N ARG A 86 -7.43 -3.05 -4.82
CA ARG A 86 -6.98 -4.07 -3.87
C ARG A 86 -5.58 -3.73 -3.41
N ALA A 87 -5.37 -3.75 -2.09
CA ALA A 87 -4.06 -3.61 -1.49
C ALA A 87 -3.40 -4.99 -1.33
N SER A 88 -2.12 -5.04 -1.69
CA SER A 88 -1.27 -6.22 -1.56
C SER A 88 -0.15 -5.92 -0.56
N ILE A 89 0.36 -6.96 0.11
CA ILE A 89 1.49 -6.81 1.01
C ILE A 89 2.71 -6.33 0.23
N TRP A 90 3.37 -5.30 0.74
CA TRP A 90 4.61 -4.78 0.19
C TRP A 90 5.78 -5.66 0.65
N SER A 91 6.47 -6.29 -0.30
CA SER A 91 7.56 -7.23 -0.01
C SER A 91 8.90 -6.56 0.37
N GLY A 92 8.94 -5.22 0.44
CA GLY A 92 10.16 -4.45 0.75
C GLY A 92 10.98 -4.01 -0.46
N GLU A 93 10.54 -4.35 -1.69
CA GLU A 93 11.19 -3.90 -2.93
C GLU A 93 10.53 -2.63 -3.49
N ALA A 94 11.31 -1.71 -4.07
CA ALA A 94 10.80 -0.46 -4.62
C ALA A 94 9.77 -0.73 -5.73
N LEU A 95 8.58 -0.11 -5.65
CA LEU A 95 7.55 -0.25 -6.67
C LEU A 95 7.73 0.81 -7.76
N TYR A 96 7.54 0.37 -9.00
CA TYR A 96 7.59 1.23 -10.18
C TYR A 96 6.20 1.80 -10.46
N TYR A 97 6.09 3.11 -10.72
CA TYR A 97 4.85 3.74 -11.18
C TYR A 97 5.08 4.39 -12.56
N SER A 98 4.06 4.35 -13.41
CA SER A 98 4.07 4.99 -14.74
C SER A 98 3.01 6.09 -14.81
N SER A 99 3.40 7.25 -15.36
CA SER A 99 2.51 8.38 -15.66
C SER A 99 2.60 8.66 -17.16
N TYR A 100 1.50 8.54 -17.91
CA TYR A 100 1.52 8.96 -19.31
C TYR A 100 1.44 10.49 -19.42
N ALA A 101 1.95 11.01 -20.54
CA ALA A 101 2.30 12.41 -20.81
C ALA A 101 1.13 13.40 -20.91
#